data_AF-A0A3P6PVZ0-F1
#
_entry.id   AF-A0A3P6PVZ0-F1
#
_cell.length_a   1.000
_cell.length_b   1.000
_cell.length_c   1.000
_cell.angle_alpha   90.00
_cell.angle_beta   90.00
_cell.angle_gamma   90.00
#
_symmetry.space_group_name_H-M   'P 1'
#
loop_
_entity.id
_entity.type
_entity.pdbx_description
1 polymer ?
#
loop_
_entity_poly.entity_id
_entity_poly.type
_entity_poly.pdbx_seq_one_letter_code
_entity_poly.pdbx_strand_id
1 'polypeptide(L)'
;MCSLSHIFSDVVPILTSTVIECQRVGLKTASFTYASMLLRPEYREKIDQKYRRKFEGIVRRPEKQTPEELEILRSSSPCPFCSADLGDYDLNCASCRNNVSYCALTGKHVIKTDLTLCPNCDFPITYSDLMT
;
A
#
# COMPACT_ATOMS: atom_id res chain seq x y z
N MET A 1 -21.55 19.94 -19.52
CA MET A 1 -21.75 19.01 -18.39
C MET A 1 -20.91 17.77 -18.66
N CYS A 2 -19.69 17.71 -18.15
CA CYS A 2 -18.79 16.56 -18.34
C CYS A 2 -19.16 15.46 -17.35
N SER A 3 -19.65 14.33 -17.87
CA SER A 3 -19.97 13.10 -17.14
C SER A 3 -18.68 12.38 -16.73
N LEU A 4 -18.07 12.83 -15.63
CA LEU A 4 -16.96 12.16 -14.94
C LEU A 4 -17.34 10.79 -14.34
N SER A 5 -18.63 10.43 -14.34
CA SER A 5 -19.13 9.20 -13.72
C SER A 5 -18.85 7.92 -14.50
N HIS A 6 -18.47 8.00 -15.78
CA HIS A 6 -18.44 6.83 -16.67
C HIS A 6 -17.03 6.27 -16.97
N ILE A 7 -15.96 6.90 -16.47
CA ILE A 7 -14.57 6.49 -16.75
C ILE A 7 -14.03 5.44 -15.75
N PHE A 8 -14.64 5.33 -14.55
CA PHE A 8 -14.14 4.47 -13.46
C PHE A 8 -15.14 3.42 -12.95
N SER A 9 -16.17 3.06 -13.73
CA SER A 9 -17.23 2.17 -13.21
C SER A 9 -16.81 0.69 -13.10
N ASP A 10 -15.81 0.25 -13.85
CA ASP A 10 -15.32 -1.13 -13.76
C ASP A 10 -13.96 -1.19 -13.04
N VAL A 11 -14.00 -1.73 -11.82
CA VAL A 11 -12.81 -2.03 -11.01
C VAL A 11 -11.89 -3.07 -11.66
N VAL A 12 -12.42 -3.87 -12.60
CA VAL A 12 -11.71 -5.00 -13.22
C VAL A 12 -10.53 -4.55 -14.09
N PRO A 13 -10.68 -3.64 -15.06
CA PRO A 13 -9.55 -3.07 -15.80
C PRO A 13 -8.46 -2.47 -14.91
N ILE A 14 -8.86 -1.74 -13.87
CA ILE A 14 -7.94 -1.08 -12.93
C ILE A 14 -7.09 -2.14 -12.24
N LEU A 15 -7.73 -3.10 -11.54
CA LEU A 15 -7.02 -4.14 -10.83
C LEU A 15 -6.21 -5.06 -11.78
N THR A 16 -6.70 -5.27 -13.01
CA THR A 16 -5.96 -6.05 -14.01
C THR A 16 -4.64 -5.37 -14.34
N SER A 17 -4.64 -4.06 -14.57
CA SER A 17 -3.42 -3.28 -14.77
C SER A 17 -2.53 -3.29 -13.52
N THR A 18 -3.12 -3.20 -12.32
CA THR A 18 -2.40 -3.29 -11.05
C THR A 18 -1.64 -4.60 -10.92
N VAL A 19 -2.28 -5.76 -11.18
CA VAL A 19 -1.61 -7.07 -11.08
C VAL A 19 -0.44 -7.18 -12.06
N ILE A 20 -0.60 -6.65 -13.28
CA ILE A 20 0.43 -6.65 -14.32
C ILE A 20 1.63 -5.81 -13.89
N GLU A 21 1.41 -4.58 -13.43
CA GLU A 21 2.49 -3.70 -12.99
C GLU A 21 3.17 -4.23 -11.72
N CYS A 22 2.41 -4.76 -10.75
CA CYS A 22 2.99 -5.41 -9.58
C CYS A 22 3.91 -6.59 -9.96
N GLN A 23 3.53 -7.43 -10.93
CA GLN A 23 4.43 -8.47 -11.46
C GLN A 23 5.68 -7.87 -12.10
N ARG A 24 5.51 -6.82 -12.90
CA ARG A 24 6.61 -6.17 -13.63
C ARG A 24 7.69 -5.61 -12.70
N VAL A 25 7.29 -5.04 -11.56
CA VAL A 25 8.22 -4.45 -10.58
C VAL A 25 8.56 -5.41 -9.43
N GLY A 26 8.10 -6.66 -9.46
CA GLY A 26 8.44 -7.66 -8.45
C GLY A 26 7.67 -7.57 -7.13
N LEU A 27 6.59 -6.80 -7.05
CA LEU A 27 5.70 -6.71 -5.88
C LEU A 27 4.77 -7.93 -5.78
N LYS A 28 5.37 -9.09 -5.46
CA LYS A 28 4.74 -10.41 -5.51
C LYS A 28 3.55 -10.55 -4.57
N THR A 29 3.67 -10.04 -3.34
CA THR A 29 2.58 -10.07 -2.35
C THR A 29 1.37 -9.27 -2.82
N ALA A 30 1.58 -8.04 -3.30
CA ALA A 30 0.50 -7.21 -3.82
C ALA A 30 -0.15 -7.83 -5.06
N SER A 31 0.68 -8.34 -5.98
CA SER A 31 0.22 -9.07 -7.17
C SER A 31 -0.69 -10.24 -6.82
N PHE A 32 -0.27 -11.08 -5.86
CA PHE A 32 -1.06 -12.20 -5.35
C PHE A 32 -2.40 -11.74 -4.77
N THR A 33 -2.40 -10.70 -3.94
CA THR A 33 -3.62 -10.18 -3.29
C THR A 33 -4.65 -9.69 -4.31
N TYR A 34 -4.23 -8.85 -5.25
CA TYR A 34 -5.15 -8.31 -6.26
C TYR A 34 -5.58 -9.36 -7.29
N ALA A 35 -4.69 -10.29 -7.67
CA ALA A 35 -5.05 -11.43 -8.51
C ALA A 35 -6.09 -12.32 -7.82
N SER A 36 -5.93 -12.59 -6.53
CA SER A 36 -6.90 -13.36 -5.74
C SER A 36 -8.27 -12.66 -5.66
N MET A 37 -8.28 -11.32 -5.51
CA MET A 37 -9.51 -10.54 -5.55
C MET A 37 -10.21 -10.64 -6.92
N LEU A 38 -9.46 -10.49 -8.00
CA LEU A 38 -9.98 -10.57 -9.37
C LEU A 38 -10.54 -11.96 -9.73
N LEU A 39 -9.98 -13.04 -9.17
CA LEU A 39 -10.45 -14.39 -9.43
C LEU A 39 -11.71 -14.78 -8.67
N ARG A 40 -12.25 -13.91 -7.81
CA ARG A 40 -13.53 -14.14 -7.13
C ARG A 40 -14.70 -14.14 -8.14
N PRO A 41 -15.80 -14.88 -7.89
CA PRO A 41 -16.88 -15.07 -8.85
C PRO A 41 -17.46 -13.77 -9.43
N GLU A 42 -17.48 -12.69 -8.65
CA GLU A 42 -18.06 -11.40 -9.02
C GLU A 42 -17.28 -10.70 -10.15
N TYR A 43 -15.97 -10.96 -10.24
CA TYR A 43 -15.07 -10.30 -11.19
C TYR A 43 -14.51 -11.26 -12.23
N ARG A 44 -14.37 -12.54 -11.89
CA ARG A 44 -13.67 -13.56 -12.69
C ARG A 44 -14.12 -13.60 -14.14
N GLU A 45 -15.44 -13.58 -14.37
CA GLU A 45 -16.01 -13.67 -15.72
C GLU A 45 -15.80 -12.41 -16.57
N LYS A 46 -15.55 -11.26 -15.93
CA LYS A 46 -15.28 -9.98 -16.59
C LYS A 46 -13.83 -9.83 -17.03
N ILE A 47 -12.95 -10.77 -16.66
CA ILE A 47 -11.53 -10.77 -17.02
C ILE A 47 -11.35 -11.53 -18.33
N ASP A 48 -10.63 -10.92 -19.27
CA ASP A 48 -10.20 -11.59 -20.51
C ASP A 48 -9.42 -12.89 -20.19
N GLN A 49 -9.73 -13.95 -20.94
CA GLN A 49 -9.19 -15.29 -20.72
C GLN A 49 -7.65 -15.33 -20.68
N LYS A 50 -6.97 -14.45 -21.45
CA LYS A 50 -5.51 -14.31 -21.46
C LYS A 50 -4.96 -13.94 -20.09
N TYR A 51 -5.60 -12.98 -19.40
CA TYR A 51 -5.15 -12.53 -18.08
C TYR A 51 -5.64 -13.47 -16.98
N ARG A 52 -6.85 -14.03 -17.12
CA ARG A 52 -7.40 -15.00 -16.15
C ARG A 52 -6.43 -16.17 -15.89
N ARG A 53 -5.91 -16.80 -16.96
CA ARG A 53 -4.93 -17.91 -16.85
C ARG A 53 -3.63 -17.48 -16.15
N LYS A 54 -3.16 -16.25 -16.38
CA LYS A 54 -1.96 -15.73 -15.73
C LYS A 54 -2.19 -15.54 -14.23
N PHE A 55 -3.32 -14.94 -13.86
CA PHE A 55 -3.67 -14.67 -12.46
C PHE A 55 -3.88 -15.97 -11.69
N GLU A 56 -4.50 -16.98 -12.29
CA GLU A 56 -4.59 -18.32 -11.69
C GLU A 56 -3.22 -18.93 -11.40
N GLY A 57 -2.25 -18.72 -12.30
CA GLY A 57 -0.87 -19.13 -12.11
C GLY A 57 -0.22 -18.48 -10.88
N ILE A 58 -0.42 -17.16 -10.71
CA ILE A 58 0.08 -16.39 -9.56
C ILE A 58 -0.54 -16.92 -8.26
N VAL A 59 -1.86 -17.09 -8.23
CA VAL A 59 -2.56 -17.51 -7.00
C VAL A 59 -2.30 -18.96 -6.62
N ARG A 60 -2.07 -19.85 -7.60
CA ARG A 60 -1.76 -21.26 -7.36
C ARG A 60 -0.36 -21.48 -6.77
N ARG A 61 0.57 -20.56 -7.04
CA ARG A 61 1.96 -20.63 -6.56
C ARG A 61 2.34 -19.31 -5.91
N PRO A 62 1.80 -19.01 -4.72
CA PRO A 62 2.19 -17.82 -3.99
C PRO A 62 3.69 -17.91 -3.68
N GLU A 63 4.41 -16.86 -4.07
CA GLU A 63 5.80 -16.73 -3.68
C GLU A 63 5.87 -16.33 -2.21
N LYS A 64 6.86 -16.88 -1.49
CA LYS A 64 7.10 -16.51 -0.10
C LYS A 64 7.68 -15.11 -0.05
N GLN A 65 7.22 -14.33 0.92
CA GLN A 65 7.85 -13.05 1.25
C GLN A 65 9.31 -13.29 1.62
N THR A 66 10.17 -12.42 1.11
CA THR A 66 11.57 -12.38 1.51
C THR A 66 11.68 -11.94 2.97
N PRO A 67 12.77 -12.32 3.68
CA PRO A 67 13.01 -11.82 5.03
C PRO A 67 13.01 -10.30 5.12
N GLU A 68 13.55 -9.62 4.11
CA GLU A 68 13.60 -8.15 4.01
C GLU A 68 12.20 -7.54 3.91
N GLU A 69 11.32 -8.07 3.06
CA GLU A 69 9.92 -7.62 2.97
C GLU A 69 9.16 -7.80 4.29
N LEU A 70 9.40 -8.93 4.97
CA LEU A 70 8.80 -9.21 6.28
C LEU A 70 9.29 -8.24 7.36
N GLU A 71 10.55 -7.84 7.31
CA GLU A 71 11.13 -6.87 8.23
C GLU A 71 10.51 -5.48 8.03
N ILE A 72 10.38 -5.02 6.77
CA ILE A 72 9.70 -3.77 6.44
C ILE A 72 8.23 -3.79 6.89
N LEU A 73 7.51 -4.89 6.69
CA LEU A 73 6.11 -5.00 7.11
C LEU A 73 5.94 -5.04 8.64
N ARG A 74 6.99 -5.40 9.38
CA ARG A 74 6.99 -5.49 10.84
C ARG A 74 7.70 -4.31 11.50
N SER A 75 8.28 -3.39 10.72
CA SER A 75 8.92 -2.20 11.26
C SER A 75 7.87 -1.34 11.95
N SER A 76 8.17 -0.96 13.18
CA SER A 76 7.30 -0.16 14.02
C SER A 76 8.12 0.90 14.75
N SER A 77 7.42 1.97 15.11
CA SER A 77 8.01 3.11 15.81
C SER A 77 6.95 3.74 16.72
N PRO A 78 7.35 4.52 17.74
CA PRO A 78 6.42 4.95 18.77
C PRO A 78 5.41 5.97 18.25
N CYS A 79 4.12 5.71 18.51
CA CYS A 79 3.04 6.63 18.21
C CYS A 79 3.30 8.04 18.81
N PRO A 80 3.15 9.14 18.06
CA PRO A 80 3.49 10.48 18.55
C PRO A 80 2.53 11.01 19.63
N PHE A 81 1.39 10.34 19.86
CA PHE A 81 0.42 10.73 20.88
C PHE A 81 0.59 9.96 22.19
N CYS A 82 0.72 8.63 22.13
CA CYS A 82 0.74 7.77 23.31
C CYS A 82 1.98 6.89 23.45
N SER A 83 2.93 6.97 22.53
CA SER A 83 4.18 6.19 22.49
C SER A 83 3.98 4.67 22.42
N ALA A 84 2.77 4.19 22.15
CA ALA A 84 2.53 2.78 21.86
C ALA A 84 3.26 2.39 20.56
N ASP A 85 3.69 1.14 20.48
CA ASP A 85 4.29 0.57 19.28
C ASP A 85 3.26 0.57 18.13
N LEU A 86 3.58 1.25 17.04
CA LEU A 86 2.71 1.45 15.88
C LEU A 86 3.50 1.11 14.63
N GLY A 87 2.91 0.32 13.73
CA GLY A 87 3.55 -0.02 12.46
C GLY A 87 3.92 1.24 11.70
N ASP A 88 5.10 1.24 11.07
CA ASP A 88 5.66 2.44 10.45
C ASP A 88 4.72 3.05 9.40
N TYR A 89 3.87 2.25 8.76
CA TYR A 89 2.90 2.70 7.74
C TYR A 89 1.45 2.80 8.25
N ASP A 90 1.21 2.56 9.54
CA ASP A 90 -0.11 2.65 10.14
C ASP A 90 -0.41 4.08 10.59
N LEU A 91 -1.50 4.66 10.08
CA LEU A 91 -1.93 6.02 10.43
C LEU A 91 -3.05 6.06 11.47
N ASN A 92 -3.49 4.91 11.97
CA ASN A 92 -4.54 4.82 12.99
C ASN A 92 -4.00 4.02 14.17
N CYS A 93 -3.76 4.68 15.29
CA CYS A 93 -3.19 4.01 16.45
C CYS A 93 -4.27 3.17 17.16
N ALA A 94 -4.09 1.84 17.24
CA ALA A 94 -5.03 0.96 17.93
C ALA A 94 -5.11 1.23 19.45
N SER A 95 -4.05 1.78 20.05
CA SER A 95 -3.98 2.06 21.49
C SER A 95 -4.77 3.33 21.88
N CYS A 96 -4.48 4.47 21.23
CA CYS A 96 -5.10 5.75 21.59
C CYS A 96 -6.22 6.21 20.65
N ARG A 97 -6.45 5.48 19.54
CA ARG A 97 -7.47 5.78 18.51
C ARG A 97 -7.31 7.13 17.81
N ASN A 98 -6.13 7.74 17.90
CA ASN A 98 -5.79 8.93 17.14
C ASN A 98 -5.37 8.58 15.71
N ASN A 99 -5.67 9.48 14.79
CA ASN A 99 -5.11 9.48 13.45
C ASN A 99 -3.78 10.21 13.46
N VAL A 100 -2.76 9.54 12.96
CA VAL A 100 -1.37 9.99 12.94
C VAL A 100 -1.05 10.58 11.58
N SER A 101 -0.33 11.70 11.56
CA SER A 101 0.19 12.27 10.33
C SER A 101 1.31 11.39 9.76
N TYR A 102 1.50 11.44 8.45
CA TYR A 102 2.60 10.77 7.77
C TYR A 102 3.69 11.75 7.35
N CYS A 103 4.93 11.26 7.31
CA CYS A 103 6.08 11.91 6.73
C CYS A 103 5.90 11.96 5.20
N ALA A 104 5.89 13.17 4.63
CA ALA A 104 5.69 13.36 3.19
C ALA A 104 6.82 12.78 2.32
N LEU A 105 8.00 12.48 2.89
CA LEU A 105 9.12 11.86 2.16
C LEU A 105 9.01 10.34 2.10
N THR A 106 8.73 9.69 3.24
CA THR A 106 8.81 8.23 3.36
C THR A 106 7.44 7.54 3.36
N GLY A 107 6.37 8.29 3.61
CA GLY A 107 5.02 7.76 3.80
C GLY A 107 4.81 7.07 5.15
N LYS A 108 5.83 7.00 6.01
CA LYS A 108 5.71 6.47 7.37
C LYS A 108 4.96 7.44 8.28
N HIS A 109 4.34 6.99 9.36
CA HIS A 109 3.83 7.89 10.40
C HIS A 109 4.96 8.70 11.04
N VAL A 110 4.65 9.91 11.49
CA VAL A 110 5.67 10.80 12.07
C VAL A 110 6.04 10.40 13.49
N ILE A 111 7.32 10.53 13.83
CA ILE A 111 7.84 10.31 15.19
C ILE A 111 7.94 11.66 15.90
N LYS A 112 7.36 11.78 17.09
CA LYS A 112 7.28 13.06 17.83
C LYS A 112 8.63 13.75 18.02
N THR A 113 9.68 12.99 18.29
CA THR A 113 11.03 13.51 18.58
C THR A 113 11.84 13.85 17.33
N ASP A 114 11.36 13.45 16.15
CA ASP A 114 12.07 13.61 14.88
C ASP A 114 11.16 14.27 13.83
N LEU A 115 10.15 15.02 14.28
CA LEU A 115 9.21 15.72 13.41
C LEU A 115 9.73 17.12 13.06
N THR A 116 9.74 17.43 11.77
CA THR A 116 9.95 18.77 11.21
C THR A 116 8.93 19.05 10.11
N LEU A 117 9.03 20.21 9.47
CA LEU A 117 8.19 20.61 8.34
C LEU A 117 9.02 20.73 7.06
N CYS A 118 8.41 20.41 5.92
CA CYS A 118 8.99 20.68 4.61
C CYS A 118 9.18 22.18 4.40
N PRO A 119 10.38 22.67 4.03
CA PRO A 119 10.60 24.10 3.83
C PRO A 119 9.85 24.70 2.63
N ASN A 120 9.28 23.87 1.75
CA ASN A 120 8.59 24.31 0.53
C ASN A 120 7.05 24.26 0.65
N CYS A 121 6.50 23.36 1.45
CA CYS A 121 5.04 23.14 1.52
C CYS A 121 4.48 22.96 2.93
N ASP A 122 5.32 23.06 3.97
CA ASP A 122 4.94 22.90 5.38
C ASP A 122 4.30 21.55 5.75
N PHE A 123 4.48 20.51 4.91
CA PHE A 123 4.02 19.17 5.24
C PHE A 123 4.89 18.53 6.33
N PRO A 124 4.31 17.68 7.21
CA PRO A 124 5.07 16.91 8.18
C PRO A 124 6.12 16.02 7.50
N ILE A 125 7.35 16.08 7.99
CA ILE A 125 8.48 15.28 7.51
C ILE A 125 9.30 14.81 8.72
N THR A 126 9.93 13.65 8.62
CA THR A 126 10.93 13.18 9.56
C THR A 126 12.25 13.92 9.32
N TYR A 127 12.82 14.58 10.33
CA TYR A 127 14.02 15.40 10.16
C TYR A 127 15.23 14.59 9.69
N SER A 128 15.46 13.41 10.28
CA SER A 128 16.53 12.50 9.83
C SER A 128 16.43 12.12 8.34
N ASP A 129 15.22 11.84 7.84
CA ASP A 129 14.97 11.53 6.43
C ASP A 129 15.19 12.74 5.51
N LEU A 130 14.97 13.97 6.00
CA LEU A 130 15.19 15.20 5.22
C LEU A 130 16.70 15.53 5.07
N MET A 131 17.52 15.09 6.01
CA MET A 131 18.96 15.40 6.07
C MET A 131 19.84 14.33 5.38
N THR A 132 19.24 13.28 4.84
CA THR A 132 19.93 12.17 4.15
C THR A 132 19.95 12.39 2.65
#